data_AF-A0A936IJH7-F1
#
_entry.id   AF-A0A936IJH7-F1
#
_cell.length_a   1.000
_cell.length_b   1.000
_cell.length_c   1.000
_cell.angle_alpha   90.00
_cell.angle_beta   90.00
_cell.angle_gamma   90.00
#
_symmetry.space_group_name_H-M   'P 1'
#
loop_
_entity.id
_entity.type
_entity.pdbx_description
1 polymer ?
#
loop_
_entity_poly.entity_id
_entity_poly.type
_entity_poly.pdbx_seq_one_letter_code
_entity_poly.pdbx_strand_id
1 'polypeptide(L)'
;MKAWMTSTAIVLAMCMGASALAGDGCGAKAKDGEKATAGKGCAATCKDKAGMAAKCGDKAKGDCGDMPKVMYKVADKSFCCEKEATQVAKETEGAKVLYVVAGKEYADKAEAMTAYRDQLETFLGNVTTVRYAVGDDVVSCPSAAADMAKDKKADMTFRVASYKFDKKDAAEKAARAAAEAADKVSLKMVVDGKTITCDKAAEKACGTTKASLPEGACKHAQAADTAAKKPTQATQDCEYMISTDENTKIHCPIMARVELAKARIAAAMKALESATGQNVAGGA
;
A
#
# COMPACT_ATOMS: atom_id res chain seq x y z
N MET A 1 -23.26 43.29 42.14
CA MET A 1 -21.94 42.64 41.96
C MET A 1 -21.60 42.80 40.48
N LYS A 2 -20.94 43.85 39.97
CA LYS A 2 -19.65 44.52 40.23
C LYS A 2 -18.42 43.70 39.78
N ALA A 3 -17.75 44.22 38.72
CA ALA A 3 -16.37 43.99 38.21
C ALA A 3 -16.07 42.63 37.53
N TRP A 4 -15.19 42.46 36.54
CA TRP A 4 -14.40 43.26 35.58
C TRP A 4 -13.68 42.21 34.69
N MET A 5 -13.67 42.36 33.36
CA MET A 5 -12.49 42.57 32.50
C MET A 5 -11.16 41.92 32.94
N THR A 6 -10.57 41.10 32.05
CA THR A 6 -9.16 41.24 31.63
C THR A 6 -8.87 40.44 30.36
N SER A 7 -8.66 41.18 29.28
CA SER A 7 -7.94 40.74 28.08
C SER A 7 -6.47 40.49 28.40
N THR A 8 -5.85 39.52 27.73
CA THR A 8 -4.40 39.57 27.47
C THR A 8 -4.18 39.16 26.03
N ALA A 9 -3.96 40.16 25.19
CA ALA A 9 -3.35 40.02 23.88
C ALA A 9 -1.85 39.76 24.08
N ILE A 10 -1.32 38.73 23.43
CA ILE A 10 0.12 38.61 23.18
C ILE A 10 0.31 38.90 21.70
N VAL A 11 0.76 40.13 21.45
CA VAL A 11 1.40 40.55 20.21
C VAL A 11 2.85 40.10 20.33
N LEU A 12 3.30 39.17 19.49
CA LEU A 12 4.73 39.01 19.20
C LEU A 12 4.95 39.44 17.76
N ALA A 13 5.58 40.59 17.63
CA ALA A 13 5.91 41.24 16.38
C ALA A 13 7.31 40.80 15.90
N MET A 14 7.42 40.68 14.58
CA MET A 14 8.60 40.92 13.74
C MET A 14 9.80 39.98 13.83
N CYS A 15 10.10 39.32 12.70
CA CYS A 15 11.28 39.67 11.91
C CYS A 15 11.00 39.41 10.41
N MET A 16 11.19 40.46 9.61
CA MET A 16 11.30 40.39 8.15
C MET A 16 12.60 39.66 7.78
N GLY A 17 12.51 38.82 6.76
CA GLY A 17 13.67 38.22 6.10
C GLY A 17 13.29 37.82 4.69
N ALA A 18 13.31 38.79 3.77
CA ALA A 18 13.34 38.51 2.34
C ALA A 18 14.73 37.97 1.99
N SER A 19 14.79 36.79 1.40
CA SER A 19 15.96 36.32 0.65
C SER A 19 15.44 35.47 -0.50
N ALA A 20 15.42 36.07 -1.68
CA ALA A 20 15.50 35.34 -2.92
C ALA A 20 16.89 34.67 -2.98
N LEU A 21 16.94 33.42 -3.45
CA LEU A 21 17.92 32.90 -4.42
C LEU A 21 17.67 31.42 -4.68
N ALA A 22 17.65 31.08 -5.96
CA ALA A 22 17.77 29.73 -6.48
C ALA A 22 19.11 29.08 -6.05
N GLY A 23 19.13 27.75 -5.96
CA GLY A 23 20.39 27.02 -5.88
C GLY A 23 20.26 25.58 -5.38
N ASP A 24 20.56 24.63 -6.26
CA ASP A 24 20.95 23.25 -5.97
C ASP A 24 21.79 23.11 -4.68
N GLY A 25 21.46 22.12 -3.87
CA GLY A 25 22.18 21.87 -2.62
C GLY A 25 21.85 20.55 -1.94
N CYS A 26 22.17 19.43 -2.59
CA CYS A 26 22.38 18.17 -1.88
C CYS A 26 23.56 18.32 -0.91
N GLY A 27 23.30 18.34 0.40
CA GLY A 27 24.37 18.18 1.38
C GLY A 27 24.01 18.63 2.79
N ALA A 28 23.47 17.72 3.62
CA ALA A 28 23.61 17.82 5.06
C ALA A 28 23.70 16.40 5.65
N LYS A 29 24.78 16.19 6.42
CA LYS A 29 25.09 14.96 7.14
C LYS A 29 24.08 14.73 8.27
N ALA A 30 23.64 13.48 8.42
CA ALA A 30 22.81 13.06 9.54
C ALA A 30 23.63 13.05 10.85
N LYS A 31 23.02 13.52 11.94
CA LYS A 31 23.36 13.13 13.30
C LYS A 31 22.27 12.19 13.82
N ASP A 32 22.72 11.19 14.58
CA ASP A 32 21.93 10.10 15.12
C ASP A 32 20.81 10.56 16.06
N GLY A 33 19.66 9.87 15.95
CA GLY A 33 18.59 9.88 16.95
C GLY A 33 17.29 10.54 16.51
N GLU A 34 16.51 9.88 15.64
CA GLU A 34 15.09 10.21 15.51
C GLU A 34 14.22 8.96 15.23
N LYS A 35 13.11 8.88 15.97
CA LYS A 35 12.14 7.78 15.97
C LYS A 35 11.59 7.50 14.57
N ALA A 36 11.43 6.21 14.28
CA ALA A 36 10.80 5.69 13.08
C ALA A 36 9.41 6.31 12.85
N THR A 37 9.31 7.20 11.87
CA THR A 37 8.06 7.61 11.25
C THR A 37 7.82 6.72 10.04
N ALA A 38 6.65 6.08 10.03
CA ALA A 38 6.12 5.36 8.87
C ALA A 38 6.04 6.32 7.68
N GLY A 39 6.61 5.92 6.54
CA GLY A 39 6.48 6.66 5.27
C GLY A 39 7.80 7.03 4.58
N LYS A 40 8.68 6.06 4.28
CA LYS A 40 9.68 6.21 3.21
C LYS A 40 9.73 4.98 2.31
N GLY A 41 8.63 4.76 1.58
CA GLY A 41 8.64 3.93 0.38
C GLY A 41 9.40 4.63 -0.76
N CYS A 42 10.28 3.91 -1.43
CA CYS A 42 11.03 4.25 -2.66
C CYS A 42 12.04 5.41 -2.64
N ALA A 43 12.04 6.37 -1.71
CA ALA A 43 12.92 7.54 -1.82
C ALA A 43 14.34 7.38 -1.26
N ALA A 44 14.58 6.46 -0.31
CA ALA A 44 15.82 6.45 0.46
C ALA A 44 17.00 5.68 -0.18
N THR A 45 16.75 4.83 -1.18
CA THR A 45 17.77 3.93 -1.76
C THR A 45 18.19 4.27 -3.19
N CYS A 46 17.66 5.36 -3.76
CA CYS A 46 17.76 5.66 -5.19
C CYS A 46 18.69 6.85 -5.51
N LYS A 47 20.00 6.76 -5.20
CA LYS A 47 20.95 7.85 -5.52
C LYS A 47 21.99 7.60 -6.62
N ASP A 48 22.11 6.42 -7.23
CA ASP A 48 23.17 6.16 -8.23
C ASP A 48 22.67 5.56 -9.56
N LYS A 49 22.82 6.34 -10.65
CA LYS A 49 22.28 6.08 -12.00
C LYS A 49 22.91 4.88 -12.76
N ALA A 50 23.93 4.19 -12.24
CA ALA A 50 24.72 3.24 -13.03
C ALA A 50 24.57 1.74 -12.67
N GLY A 51 23.73 1.36 -11.69
CA GLY A 51 23.70 -0.04 -11.21
C GLY A 51 22.36 -0.58 -10.69
N MET A 52 21.22 -0.11 -11.22
CA MET A 52 19.92 -0.26 -10.54
C MET A 52 19.02 -1.43 -10.97
N ALA A 53 19.35 -2.19 -12.02
CA ALA A 53 18.55 -3.38 -12.39
C ALA A 53 18.60 -4.49 -11.32
N ALA A 54 19.62 -4.52 -10.46
CA ALA A 54 19.86 -5.60 -9.50
C ALA A 54 19.19 -5.40 -8.11
N LYS A 55 18.61 -4.23 -7.80
CA LYS A 55 18.18 -3.92 -6.42
C LYS A 55 16.72 -4.19 -6.10
N CYS A 56 15.95 -4.72 -7.05
CA CYS A 56 14.57 -5.12 -6.79
C CYS A 56 14.43 -6.45 -6.04
N GLY A 57 15.53 -7.19 -5.81
CA GLY A 57 15.53 -8.51 -5.16
C GLY A 57 16.00 -8.55 -3.70
N ASP A 58 17.04 -7.80 -3.30
CA ASP A 58 17.87 -8.30 -2.18
C ASP A 58 17.88 -7.53 -0.86
N LYS A 59 17.34 -6.30 -0.76
CA LYS A 59 17.50 -5.48 0.47
C LYS A 59 16.23 -5.04 1.20
N ALA A 60 15.05 -5.51 0.79
CA ALA A 60 13.80 -5.29 1.53
C ALA A 60 13.41 -6.52 2.37
N LYS A 61 14.33 -7.00 3.23
CA LYS A 61 14.02 -7.99 4.28
C LYS A 61 13.66 -7.28 5.58
N GLY A 62 12.62 -6.43 5.51
CA GLY A 62 11.97 -5.83 6.67
C GLY A 62 10.47 -6.08 6.56
N ASP A 63 9.99 -7.04 7.35
CA ASP A 63 8.61 -7.33 7.77
C ASP A 63 7.46 -7.51 6.75
N CYS A 64 7.68 -7.29 5.44
CA CYS A 64 6.69 -7.54 4.38
C CYS A 64 7.26 -8.33 3.17
N GLY A 65 8.26 -9.19 3.40
CA GLY A 65 9.09 -9.83 2.36
C GLY A 65 8.30 -10.56 1.26
N ASP A 66 7.12 -11.09 1.58
CA ASP A 66 6.31 -11.91 0.67
C ASP A 66 5.12 -11.17 0.03
N MET A 67 4.91 -9.88 0.34
CA MET A 67 3.78 -9.14 -0.22
C MET A 67 3.97 -8.96 -1.75
N PRO A 68 2.94 -9.21 -2.58
CA PRO A 68 3.00 -8.96 -4.01
C PRO A 68 3.50 -7.55 -4.34
N LYS A 69 4.31 -7.43 -5.39
CA LYS A 69 4.90 -6.17 -5.87
C LYS A 69 4.51 -5.91 -7.31
N VAL A 70 4.37 -4.62 -7.66
CA VAL A 70 4.31 -4.16 -9.05
C VAL A 70 5.71 -3.72 -9.45
N MET A 71 6.14 -4.21 -10.60
CA MET A 71 7.39 -3.81 -11.23
C MET A 71 7.09 -2.98 -12.49
N TYR A 72 8.03 -2.18 -12.95
CA TYR A 72 7.88 -1.34 -14.14
C TYR A 72 8.96 -1.72 -15.13
N LYS A 73 8.61 -1.99 -16.38
CA LYS A 73 9.54 -2.38 -17.44
C LYS A 73 9.55 -1.32 -18.54
N VAL A 74 10.74 -0.97 -19.00
CA VAL A 74 10.97 -0.06 -20.13
C VAL A 74 12.00 -0.71 -21.03
N ALA A 75 11.59 -1.07 -22.25
CA ALA A 75 12.37 -1.97 -23.11
C ALA A 75 12.79 -3.23 -22.32
N ASP A 76 14.09 -3.50 -22.20
CA ASP A 76 14.62 -4.67 -21.49
C ASP A 76 14.98 -4.41 -20.02
N LYS A 77 14.72 -3.20 -19.51
CA LYS A 77 15.07 -2.81 -18.13
C LYS A 77 13.86 -2.84 -17.22
N SER A 78 14.03 -3.40 -16.02
CA SER A 78 13.01 -3.42 -14.96
C SER A 78 13.38 -2.49 -13.80
N PHE A 79 12.36 -1.85 -13.23
CA PHE A 79 12.44 -0.83 -12.20
C PHE A 79 11.40 -1.10 -11.11
N CYS A 80 11.72 -0.73 -9.87
CA CYS A 80 10.79 -0.79 -8.75
C CYS A 80 9.98 0.51 -8.56
N CYS A 81 10.39 1.60 -9.22
CA CYS A 81 9.81 2.92 -9.06
C CYS A 81 9.19 3.41 -10.38
N GLU A 82 7.92 3.80 -10.35
CA GLU A 82 7.23 4.35 -11.53
C GLU A 82 7.92 5.62 -12.07
N LYS A 83 8.44 6.47 -11.17
CA LYS A 83 9.08 7.73 -11.57
C LYS A 83 10.37 7.48 -12.35
N GLU A 84 11.18 6.52 -11.91
CA GLU A 84 12.41 6.13 -12.61
C GLU A 84 12.10 5.49 -13.96
N ALA A 85 11.15 4.56 -13.99
CA ALA A 85 10.70 3.96 -15.26
C ALA A 85 10.17 5.02 -16.21
N THR A 86 9.37 5.97 -15.73
CA THR A 86 8.85 7.07 -16.54
C THR A 86 9.98 7.97 -17.06
N GLN A 87 11.00 8.24 -16.24
CA GLN A 87 12.16 9.01 -16.67
C GLN A 87 12.93 8.28 -17.78
N VAL A 88 13.24 6.99 -17.59
CA VAL A 88 13.95 6.19 -18.59
C VAL A 88 13.13 6.05 -19.88
N ALA A 89 11.81 5.92 -19.77
CA ALA A 89 10.92 5.87 -20.94
C ALA A 89 10.93 7.17 -21.75
N LYS A 90 11.04 8.34 -21.10
CA LYS A 90 11.21 9.62 -21.80
C LYS A 90 12.54 9.75 -22.53
N GLU A 91 13.60 9.17 -21.96
CA GLU A 91 14.95 9.18 -22.52
C GLU A 91 15.18 8.12 -23.61
N THR A 92 14.24 7.18 -23.78
CA THR A 92 14.32 6.08 -24.75
C THR A 92 13.28 6.26 -25.84
N GLU A 93 13.71 6.54 -27.06
CA GLU A 93 12.80 6.83 -28.18
C GLU A 93 11.85 5.65 -28.45
N GLY A 94 10.54 5.94 -28.47
CA GLY A 94 9.49 4.94 -28.71
C GLY A 94 9.19 3.97 -27.54
N ALA A 95 9.90 4.07 -26.42
CA ALA A 95 9.68 3.17 -25.29
C ALA A 95 8.44 3.57 -24.46
N LYS A 96 7.67 2.57 -24.03
CA LYS A 96 6.55 2.73 -23.10
C LYS A 96 6.87 2.04 -21.78
N VAL A 97 6.30 2.55 -20.69
CA VAL A 97 6.33 1.87 -19.39
C VAL A 97 5.29 0.76 -19.42
N LEU A 98 5.73 -0.48 -19.22
CA LEU A 98 4.89 -1.64 -18.98
C LEU A 98 4.86 -1.91 -17.47
N TYR A 99 3.69 -2.24 -16.94
CA TYR A 99 3.52 -2.65 -15.55
C TYR A 99 3.59 -4.16 -15.46
N VAL A 100 4.42 -4.70 -14.58
CA VAL A 100 4.59 -6.14 -14.41
C VAL A 100 4.03 -6.56 -13.06
N VAL A 101 2.99 -7.39 -13.08
CA VAL A 101 2.30 -7.89 -11.89
C VAL A 101 2.28 -9.41 -11.96
N ALA A 102 2.84 -10.07 -10.93
CA ALA A 102 2.96 -11.53 -10.88
C ALA A 102 3.53 -12.14 -12.19
N GLY A 103 4.54 -11.48 -12.78
CA GLY A 103 5.19 -11.90 -14.02
C GLY A 103 4.42 -11.61 -15.31
N LYS A 104 3.22 -11.01 -15.25
CA LYS A 104 2.45 -10.59 -16.42
C LYS A 104 2.66 -9.12 -16.70
N GLU A 105 2.88 -8.77 -17.97
CA GLU A 105 3.08 -7.39 -18.43
C GLU A 105 1.76 -6.76 -18.87
N TYR A 106 1.54 -5.50 -18.49
CA TYR A 106 0.34 -4.71 -18.76
C TYR A 106 0.75 -3.35 -19.32
N ALA A 107 0.12 -2.93 -20.42
CA ALA A 107 0.35 -1.60 -20.98
C ALA A 107 -0.54 -0.53 -20.33
N ASP A 108 -1.71 -0.93 -19.83
CA ASP A 108 -2.64 -0.04 -19.13
C ASP A 108 -2.44 -0.08 -17.62
N LYS A 109 -2.39 1.11 -17.00
CA LYS A 109 -2.18 1.26 -15.56
C LYS A 109 -3.37 0.75 -14.75
N ALA A 110 -4.61 0.97 -15.22
CA ALA A 110 -5.80 0.57 -14.50
C ALA A 110 -5.97 -0.96 -14.49
N GLU A 111 -5.70 -1.62 -15.61
CA GLU A 111 -5.62 -3.08 -15.71
C GLU A 111 -4.55 -3.64 -14.77
N ALA A 112 -3.34 -3.06 -14.80
CA ALA A 112 -2.23 -3.48 -13.94
C ALA A 112 -2.57 -3.36 -12.45
N MET A 113 -3.14 -2.22 -12.03
CA MET A 113 -3.52 -2.01 -10.63
C MET A 113 -4.70 -2.90 -10.21
N THR A 114 -5.58 -3.25 -11.14
CA THR A 114 -6.65 -4.24 -10.91
C THR A 114 -6.07 -5.63 -10.69
N ALA A 115 -5.19 -6.08 -11.57
CA ALA A 115 -4.45 -7.33 -11.40
C ALA A 115 -3.65 -7.34 -10.09
N TYR A 116 -3.04 -6.21 -9.73
CA TYR A 116 -2.27 -6.08 -8.50
C TYR A 116 -3.15 -6.22 -7.26
N ARG A 117 -4.30 -5.55 -7.22
CA ARG A 117 -5.30 -5.74 -6.17
C ARG A 117 -5.69 -7.21 -6.04
N ASP A 118 -5.97 -7.89 -7.14
CA ASP A 118 -6.40 -9.30 -7.09
C ASP A 118 -5.30 -10.21 -6.54
N GLN A 119 -4.03 -9.92 -6.85
CA GLN A 119 -2.89 -10.59 -6.22
C GLN A 119 -2.80 -10.31 -4.71
N LEU A 120 -3.04 -9.06 -4.28
CA LEU A 120 -3.06 -8.71 -2.86
C LEU A 120 -4.20 -9.41 -2.12
N GLU A 121 -5.41 -9.48 -2.67
CA GLU A 121 -6.54 -10.19 -2.06
C GLU A 121 -6.29 -11.70 -2.00
N THR A 122 -5.70 -12.27 -3.05
CA THR A 122 -5.26 -13.68 -3.03
C THR A 122 -4.21 -13.93 -1.95
N PHE A 123 -3.25 -13.01 -1.82
CA PHE A 123 -2.23 -13.07 -0.78
C PHE A 123 -2.85 -12.95 0.62
N LEU A 124 -3.80 -12.02 0.82
CA LEU A 124 -4.54 -11.87 2.06
C LEU A 124 -5.22 -13.19 2.44
N GLY A 125 -5.93 -13.82 1.51
CA GLY A 125 -6.56 -15.13 1.74
C GLY A 125 -5.55 -16.21 2.12
N ASN A 126 -4.35 -16.18 1.54
CA ASN A 126 -3.28 -17.13 1.88
C ASN A 126 -2.69 -16.91 3.28
N VAL A 127 -2.52 -15.65 3.71
CA VAL A 127 -1.95 -15.35 5.03
C VAL A 127 -2.97 -15.47 6.16
N THR A 128 -4.26 -15.49 5.88
CA THR A 128 -5.32 -15.68 6.88
C THR A 128 -5.89 -17.11 6.92
N THR A 129 -5.32 -18.04 6.15
CA THR A 129 -5.78 -19.44 6.09
C THR A 129 -4.76 -20.39 6.71
N VAL A 130 -5.25 -21.37 7.47
CA VAL A 130 -4.42 -22.48 7.99
C VAL A 130 -4.02 -23.41 6.85
N ARG A 131 -2.73 -23.67 6.73
CA ARG A 131 -2.13 -24.67 5.83
C ARG A 131 -1.41 -25.74 6.64
N TYR A 132 -1.18 -26.89 6.03
CA TYR A 132 -0.46 -28.01 6.61
C TYR A 132 0.98 -27.97 6.12
N ALA A 133 1.94 -28.08 7.03
CA ALA A 133 3.36 -28.07 6.71
C ALA A 133 4.01 -29.40 7.10
N VAL A 134 4.77 -29.98 6.18
CA VAL A 134 5.55 -31.21 6.39
C VAL A 134 7.01 -30.89 6.02
N GLY A 135 7.84 -30.66 7.03
CA GLY A 135 9.17 -30.07 6.84
C GLY A 135 9.08 -28.63 6.31
N ASP A 136 9.58 -28.42 5.09
CA ASP A 136 9.55 -27.13 4.39
C ASP A 136 8.39 -27.00 3.40
N ASP A 137 7.73 -28.11 3.07
CA ASP A 137 6.61 -28.13 2.14
C ASP A 137 5.31 -27.72 2.82
N VAL A 138 4.50 -26.93 2.13
CA VAL A 138 3.22 -26.41 2.61
C VAL A 138 2.12 -26.76 1.64
N VAL A 139 1.09 -27.46 2.12
CA VAL A 139 -0.06 -27.89 1.33
C VAL A 139 -1.36 -27.44 2.00
N SER A 140 -2.40 -27.21 1.19
CA SER A 140 -3.73 -26.82 1.69
C SER A 140 -4.60 -28.03 2.07
N CYS A 141 -4.29 -29.21 1.53
CA CYS A 141 -5.10 -30.41 1.69
C CYS A 141 -4.58 -31.29 2.85
N PRO A 142 -5.41 -31.63 3.85
CA PRO A 142 -4.99 -32.45 4.99
C PRO A 142 -4.61 -33.89 4.59
N SER A 143 -5.30 -34.50 3.64
CA SER A 143 -4.96 -35.86 3.19
C SER A 143 -3.63 -35.89 2.46
N ALA A 144 -3.39 -34.94 1.56
CA ALA A 144 -2.10 -34.80 0.88
C ALA A 144 -0.95 -34.53 1.86
N ALA A 145 -1.20 -33.75 2.93
CA ALA A 145 -0.23 -33.54 3.99
C ALA A 145 0.07 -34.83 4.76
N ALA A 146 -0.96 -35.62 5.09
CA ALA A 146 -0.80 -36.88 5.80
C ALA A 146 -0.01 -37.91 4.99
N ASP A 147 -0.26 -38.00 3.68
CA ASP A 147 0.50 -38.87 2.79
C ASP A 147 1.96 -38.41 2.67
N MET A 148 2.18 -37.11 2.50
CA MET A 148 3.53 -36.52 2.47
C MET A 148 4.29 -36.74 3.79
N ALA A 149 3.62 -36.64 4.94
CA ALA A 149 4.21 -36.87 6.26
C ALA A 149 4.70 -38.32 6.42
N LYS A 150 3.93 -39.30 5.94
CA LYS A 150 4.33 -40.72 5.93
C LYS A 150 5.53 -40.96 5.03
N ASP A 151 5.49 -40.44 3.80
CA ASP A 151 6.56 -40.62 2.82
C ASP A 151 7.89 -40.03 3.30
N LYS A 152 7.83 -38.84 3.89
CA LYS A 152 9.01 -38.12 4.39
C LYS A 152 9.43 -38.53 5.80
N LYS A 153 8.65 -39.35 6.50
CA LYS A 153 8.82 -39.68 7.93
C LYS A 153 9.01 -38.43 8.78
N ALA A 154 8.19 -37.41 8.52
CA ALA A 154 8.25 -36.10 9.17
C ALA A 154 6.90 -35.75 9.80
N ASP A 155 6.93 -34.97 10.88
CA ASP A 155 5.72 -34.53 11.55
C ASP A 155 4.97 -33.47 10.75
N MET A 156 3.65 -33.55 10.79
CA MET A 156 2.76 -32.55 10.21
C MET A 156 2.52 -31.44 11.23
N THR A 157 2.84 -30.21 10.85
CA THR A 157 2.58 -28.99 11.61
C THR A 157 1.54 -28.13 10.89
N PHE A 158 1.05 -27.09 11.56
CA PHE A 158 0.11 -26.13 11.00
C PHE A 158 0.83 -24.82 10.73
N ARG A 159 0.49 -24.14 9.64
CA ARG A 159 1.12 -22.89 9.25
C ARG A 159 0.07 -21.86 8.89
N VAL A 160 0.26 -20.62 9.36
CA VAL A 160 -0.53 -19.46 8.95
C VAL A 160 0.45 -18.38 8.51
N ALA A 161 0.40 -17.97 7.24
CA ALA A 161 1.44 -17.15 6.63
C ALA A 161 2.85 -17.76 6.81
N SER A 162 3.80 -17.03 7.42
CA SER A 162 5.15 -17.50 7.76
C SER A 162 5.23 -18.21 9.12
N TYR A 163 4.16 -18.21 9.93
CA TYR A 163 4.18 -18.71 11.30
C TYR A 163 3.81 -20.20 11.38
N LYS A 164 4.62 -20.99 12.12
CA LYS A 164 4.39 -22.42 12.37
C LYS A 164 3.73 -22.61 13.75
N PHE A 165 2.84 -23.60 13.85
CA PHE A 165 2.06 -23.96 15.02
C PHE A 165 2.03 -25.48 15.20
N ASP A 166 2.25 -25.96 16.42
CA ASP A 166 2.20 -27.39 16.74
C ASP A 166 0.76 -27.91 16.89
N LYS A 167 -0.19 -27.02 17.20
CA LYS A 167 -1.59 -27.36 17.45
C LYS A 167 -2.51 -26.68 16.45
N LYS A 168 -3.45 -27.47 15.90
CA LYS A 168 -4.47 -27.00 14.96
C LYS A 168 -5.28 -25.83 15.52
N ASP A 169 -5.80 -25.99 16.73
CA ASP A 169 -6.64 -24.97 17.37
C ASP A 169 -5.91 -23.64 17.56
N ALA A 170 -4.59 -23.68 17.83
CA ALA A 170 -3.77 -22.47 17.95
C ALA A 170 -3.61 -21.78 16.59
N ALA A 171 -3.36 -22.54 15.53
CA ALA A 171 -3.29 -22.02 14.17
C ALA A 171 -4.63 -21.43 13.72
N GLU A 172 -5.74 -22.13 13.95
CA GLU A 172 -7.09 -21.65 13.61
C GLU A 172 -7.46 -20.38 14.36
N LYS A 173 -7.11 -20.28 15.65
CA LYS A 173 -7.30 -19.05 16.43
C LYS A 173 -6.48 -17.88 15.86
N ALA A 174 -5.23 -18.12 15.49
CA ALA A 174 -4.37 -17.09 14.89
C ALA A 174 -4.88 -16.64 13.51
N ALA A 175 -5.24 -17.59 12.64
CA ALA A 175 -5.84 -17.34 11.34
C ALA A 175 -7.14 -16.52 11.46
N ARG A 176 -8.02 -16.89 12.39
CA ARG A 176 -9.25 -16.14 12.66
C ARG A 176 -8.98 -14.72 13.16
N ALA A 177 -8.04 -14.55 14.09
CA ALA A 177 -7.66 -13.22 14.56
C ALA A 177 -7.11 -12.34 13.42
N ALA A 178 -6.33 -12.92 12.52
CA ALA A 178 -5.81 -12.24 11.33
C ALA A 178 -6.92 -11.81 10.37
N ALA A 179 -7.86 -12.71 10.08
CA ALA A 179 -9.03 -12.41 9.25
C ALA A 179 -9.90 -11.30 9.87
N GLU A 180 -10.22 -11.39 11.16
CA GLU A 180 -10.99 -10.37 11.88
C GLU A 180 -10.29 -9.01 11.92
N ALA A 181 -8.96 -8.98 11.98
CA ALA A 181 -8.19 -7.74 11.91
C ALA A 181 -8.25 -7.11 10.52
N ALA A 182 -8.15 -7.91 9.45
CA ALA A 182 -8.32 -7.45 8.09
C ALA A 182 -9.74 -6.91 7.83
N ASP A 183 -10.77 -7.61 8.31
CA ASP A 183 -12.17 -7.20 8.09
C ASP A 183 -12.54 -5.87 8.74
N LYS A 184 -11.84 -5.47 9.81
CA LYS A 184 -12.01 -4.16 10.46
C LYS A 184 -11.43 -3.01 9.62
N VAL A 185 -10.57 -3.30 8.66
CA VAL A 185 -10.04 -2.30 7.72
C VAL A 185 -11.05 -2.10 6.59
N SER A 186 -11.59 -0.89 6.53
CA SER A 186 -12.63 -0.51 5.59
C SER A 186 -12.26 0.76 4.83
N LEU A 187 -12.89 0.93 3.67
CA LEU A 187 -12.76 2.14 2.88
C LEU A 187 -13.95 3.04 3.18
N LYS A 188 -13.67 4.26 3.63
CA LYS A 188 -14.64 5.35 3.78
C LYS A 188 -14.53 6.24 2.56
N MET A 189 -15.67 6.71 2.05
CA MET A 189 -15.66 7.74 1.00
C MET A 189 -16.04 9.08 1.60
N VAL A 190 -15.39 10.15 1.17
CA VAL A 190 -15.66 11.52 1.61
C VAL A 190 -16.08 12.33 0.40
N VAL A 191 -17.25 12.96 0.49
CA VAL A 191 -17.78 13.87 -0.54
C VAL A 191 -18.05 15.20 0.14
N ASP A 192 -17.45 16.27 -0.37
CA ASP A 192 -17.61 17.63 0.17
C ASP A 192 -17.35 17.70 1.68
N GLY A 193 -16.31 17.00 2.14
CA GLY A 193 -15.93 16.92 3.57
C GLY A 193 -16.85 16.06 4.45
N LYS A 194 -17.88 15.41 3.88
CA LYS A 194 -18.77 14.50 4.61
C LYS A 194 -18.40 13.05 4.33
N THR A 195 -18.19 12.28 5.40
CA THR A 195 -17.95 10.85 5.31
C THR A 195 -19.24 10.11 4.98
N ILE A 196 -19.24 9.37 3.87
CA ILE A 196 -20.29 8.46 3.41
C ILE A 196 -19.75 7.03 3.55
N THR A 197 -20.45 6.21 4.34
CA THR A 197 -20.10 4.80 4.59
C THR A 197 -20.89 3.82 3.71
N CYS A 198 -21.83 4.30 2.89
CA CYS A 198 -22.67 3.47 2.04
C CYS A 198 -22.29 3.61 0.56
N ASP A 199 -21.83 2.51 -0.05
CA ASP A 199 -21.37 2.43 -1.45
C ASP A 199 -22.38 2.97 -2.46
N LYS A 200 -23.68 2.70 -2.27
CA LYS A 200 -24.74 3.19 -3.18
C LYS A 200 -24.99 4.69 -3.06
N ALA A 201 -24.89 5.25 -1.85
CA ALA A 201 -25.00 6.68 -1.65
C ALA A 201 -23.77 7.41 -2.17
N ALA A 202 -22.61 6.76 -2.05
CA ALA A 202 -21.34 7.18 -2.59
C ALA A 202 -21.32 7.25 -4.13
N GLU A 203 -21.73 6.18 -4.82
CA GLU A 203 -21.84 6.15 -6.28
C GLU A 203 -22.76 7.25 -6.83
N LYS A 204 -23.89 7.49 -6.14
CA LYS A 204 -24.85 8.53 -6.50
C LYS A 204 -24.31 9.94 -6.27
N ALA A 205 -23.56 10.16 -5.18
CA ALA A 205 -22.95 11.44 -4.87
C ALA A 205 -21.77 11.76 -5.80
N CYS A 206 -20.94 10.78 -6.16
CA CYS A 206 -19.83 10.99 -7.10
C CYS A 206 -20.24 10.97 -8.58
N GLY A 207 -21.55 11.00 -8.88
CA GLY A 207 -22.06 11.05 -10.26
C GLY A 207 -21.70 9.84 -11.13
N THR A 208 -21.27 8.71 -10.54
CA THR A 208 -20.89 7.51 -11.30
C THR A 208 -22.08 6.56 -11.38
N THR A 209 -22.88 6.71 -12.42
CA THR A 209 -23.87 5.69 -12.80
C THR A 209 -23.16 4.39 -13.18
N LYS A 210 -23.29 3.37 -12.33
CA LYS A 210 -23.29 1.93 -12.66
C LYS A 210 -22.01 1.34 -13.29
N ALA A 211 -21.26 0.59 -12.48
CA ALA A 211 -20.47 -0.60 -12.85
C ALA A 211 -19.31 -0.51 -13.87
N SER A 212 -19.01 0.62 -14.47
CA SER A 212 -17.80 0.77 -15.28
C SER A 212 -17.21 2.15 -15.06
N LEU A 213 -16.16 2.25 -14.25
CA LEU A 213 -15.20 3.34 -14.44
C LEU A 213 -14.57 3.08 -15.81
N PRO A 214 -14.83 3.91 -16.85
CA PRO A 214 -14.12 3.76 -18.10
C PRO A 214 -12.63 3.90 -17.83
N GLU A 215 -11.85 3.04 -18.49
CA GLU A 215 -10.40 3.02 -18.56
C GLU A 215 -9.88 4.45 -18.83
N GLY A 216 -9.53 5.19 -17.79
CA GLY A 216 -9.10 6.59 -17.91
C GLY A 216 -9.55 7.55 -16.82
N ALA A 217 -10.46 7.17 -15.92
CA ALA A 217 -11.00 8.09 -14.90
C ALA A 217 -9.96 8.61 -13.87
N CYS A 218 -8.76 8.00 -13.76
CA CYS A 218 -7.69 8.53 -12.92
C CYS A 218 -6.77 9.56 -13.65
N LYS A 219 -7.16 10.06 -14.83
CA LYS A 219 -6.42 11.13 -15.53
C LYS A 219 -6.74 12.55 -15.05
N HIS A 220 -7.78 12.76 -14.23
CA HIS A 220 -8.18 14.12 -13.83
C HIS A 220 -7.44 14.73 -12.64
N ALA A 221 -6.45 14.03 -12.05
CA ALA A 221 -5.62 14.62 -10.99
C ALA A 221 -4.26 15.18 -11.51
N GLN A 222 -3.90 14.95 -12.78
CA GLN A 222 -2.61 15.41 -13.34
C GLN A 222 -2.74 15.87 -14.79
N ALA A 223 -3.55 16.89 -15.03
CA ALA A 223 -3.42 17.76 -16.20
C ALA A 223 -4.06 19.11 -15.87
N ALA A 224 -3.32 19.97 -15.18
CA ALA A 224 -3.46 21.39 -15.44
C ALA A 224 -2.93 21.65 -16.86
N ASP A 225 -3.60 22.54 -17.60
CA ASP A 225 -3.28 23.00 -18.96
C ASP A 225 -3.62 22.07 -20.13
N THR A 226 -4.85 22.18 -20.66
CA THR A 226 -5.16 23.07 -21.80
C THR A 226 -6.60 22.90 -22.32
N ALA A 227 -7.16 24.02 -22.78
CA ALA A 227 -8.33 24.18 -23.69
C ALA A 227 -9.77 24.02 -23.12
N ALA A 228 -10.26 25.15 -22.60
CA ALA A 228 -11.60 25.73 -22.78
C ALA A 228 -12.71 24.82 -23.36
N LYS A 229 -13.39 24.08 -22.49
CA LYS A 229 -14.82 23.76 -22.64
C LYS A 229 -15.57 24.15 -21.36
N LYS A 230 -16.68 24.85 -21.54
CA LYS A 230 -17.55 25.45 -20.51
C LYS A 230 -17.92 24.42 -19.42
N PRO A 231 -17.79 24.72 -18.11
CA PRO A 231 -18.09 23.78 -17.04
C PRO A 231 -19.60 23.69 -16.85
N THR A 232 -20.21 22.56 -17.22
CA THR A 232 -21.57 22.22 -16.80
C THR A 232 -21.48 21.01 -15.89
N GLN A 233 -21.90 21.23 -14.63
CA GLN A 233 -21.75 20.41 -13.42
C GLN A 233 -20.38 20.50 -12.74
N ALA A 234 -20.38 21.11 -11.55
CA ALA A 234 -19.28 21.03 -10.61
C ALA A 234 -19.00 19.55 -10.32
N THR A 235 -17.86 19.05 -10.79
CA THR A 235 -17.34 17.75 -10.38
C THR A 235 -17.13 17.80 -8.88
N GLN A 236 -17.96 17.08 -8.12
CA GLN A 236 -17.78 16.97 -6.68
C GLN A 236 -16.47 16.25 -6.39
N ASP A 237 -15.68 16.81 -5.48
CA ASP A 237 -14.41 16.21 -5.07
C ASP A 237 -14.70 14.97 -4.23
N CYS A 238 -14.48 13.81 -4.84
CA CYS A 238 -14.60 12.52 -4.17
C CYS A 238 -13.22 12.05 -3.69
N GLU A 239 -13.12 11.84 -2.38
CA GLU A 239 -11.92 11.34 -1.72
C GLU A 239 -12.22 9.99 -1.07
N TYR A 240 -11.24 9.09 -1.06
CA TYR A 240 -11.30 7.81 -0.38
C TYR A 240 -10.32 7.83 0.80
N MET A 241 -10.75 7.29 1.94
CA MET A 241 -9.97 7.23 3.18
C MET A 241 -10.01 5.81 3.73
N ILE A 242 -8.86 5.33 4.22
CA ILE A 242 -8.77 4.01 4.85
C ILE A 242 -9.06 4.16 6.34
N SER A 243 -9.88 3.30 6.93
CA SER A 243 -10.32 3.44 8.32
C SER A 243 -9.19 3.48 9.35
N THR A 244 -8.03 2.91 9.02
CA THR A 244 -6.84 2.87 9.87
C THR A 244 -5.91 4.06 9.68
N ASP A 245 -6.13 4.89 8.66
CA ASP A 245 -5.32 6.07 8.37
C ASP A 245 -6.20 7.20 7.83
N GLU A 246 -6.72 8.02 8.75
CA GLU A 246 -7.61 9.12 8.42
C GLU A 246 -6.89 10.32 7.78
N ASN A 247 -5.56 10.28 7.66
CA ASN A 247 -4.79 11.34 7.03
C ASN A 247 -4.51 11.05 5.55
N THR A 248 -4.57 9.78 5.13
CA THR A 248 -4.33 9.40 3.75
C THR A 248 -5.62 9.48 2.93
N LYS A 249 -5.72 10.56 2.14
CA LYS A 249 -6.78 10.78 1.16
C LYS A 249 -6.34 10.33 -0.22
N ILE A 250 -7.14 9.50 -0.87
CA ILE A 250 -6.86 8.92 -2.19
C ILE A 250 -7.97 9.37 -3.14
N HIS A 251 -7.63 10.01 -4.25
CA HIS A 251 -8.63 10.51 -5.22
C HIS A 251 -8.94 9.50 -6.34
N CYS A 252 -8.14 8.44 -6.50
CA CYS A 252 -8.33 7.41 -7.53
C CYS A 252 -8.97 6.15 -6.92
N PRO A 253 -10.18 5.73 -7.35
CA PRO A 253 -10.88 4.58 -6.77
C PRO A 253 -10.09 3.27 -6.85
N ILE A 254 -9.36 3.05 -7.94
CA ILE A 254 -8.55 1.84 -8.12
C ILE A 254 -7.38 1.83 -7.12
N MET A 255 -6.69 2.96 -6.96
CA MET A 255 -5.62 3.08 -5.98
C MET A 255 -6.14 2.94 -4.55
N ALA A 256 -7.33 3.47 -4.26
CA ALA A 256 -7.97 3.33 -2.96
C ALA A 256 -8.21 1.85 -2.59
N ARG A 257 -8.61 1.03 -3.57
CA ARG A 257 -8.77 -0.42 -3.39
C ARG A 257 -7.42 -1.15 -3.22
N VAL A 258 -6.38 -0.74 -3.93
CA VAL A 258 -5.03 -1.30 -3.75
C VAL A 258 -4.50 -1.00 -2.35
N GLU A 259 -4.62 0.25 -1.89
CA GLU A 259 -4.17 0.65 -0.55
C GLU A 259 -5.04 0.01 0.55
N LEU A 260 -6.35 -0.17 0.33
CA LEU A 260 -7.20 -0.95 1.24
C LEU A 260 -6.68 -2.38 1.39
N ALA A 261 -6.37 -3.08 0.29
CA ALA A 261 -5.88 -4.45 0.33
C ALA A 261 -4.53 -4.54 1.07
N LYS A 262 -3.61 -3.59 0.85
CA LYS A 262 -2.35 -3.50 1.62
C LYS A 262 -2.59 -3.29 3.11
N ALA A 263 -3.49 -2.37 3.47
CA ALA A 263 -3.82 -2.08 4.87
C ALA A 263 -4.45 -3.30 5.56
N ARG A 264 -5.30 -4.06 4.86
CA ARG A 264 -5.85 -5.34 5.33
C ARG A 264 -4.76 -6.38 5.61
N ILE A 265 -3.82 -6.55 4.68
CA ILE A 265 -2.67 -7.46 4.85
C ILE A 265 -1.85 -7.03 6.07
N ALA A 266 -1.53 -5.74 6.20
CA ALA A 266 -0.77 -5.23 7.34
C ALA A 266 -1.48 -5.49 8.69
N ALA A 267 -2.80 -5.29 8.73
CA ALA A 267 -3.61 -5.59 9.91
C ALA A 267 -3.62 -7.09 10.25
N ALA A 268 -3.77 -7.96 9.24
CA ALA A 268 -3.71 -9.41 9.40
C ALA A 268 -2.35 -9.87 9.94
N MET A 269 -1.24 -9.40 9.35
CA MET A 269 0.11 -9.76 9.78
C MET A 269 0.39 -9.31 11.22
N LYS A 270 -0.01 -8.08 11.59
CA LYS A 270 0.12 -7.58 12.97
C LYS A 270 -0.67 -8.41 13.98
N ALA A 271 -1.85 -8.91 13.59
CA ALA A 271 -2.64 -9.79 14.43
C ALA A 271 -1.98 -11.19 14.58
N LEU A 272 -1.33 -11.71 13.54
CA LEU A 272 -0.55 -12.96 13.62
C LEU A 272 0.66 -12.83 14.54
N GLU A 273 1.41 -11.74 14.44
CA GLU A 273 2.52 -11.42 15.34
C GLU A 273 2.06 -11.43 16.80
N SER A 274 0.93 -10.76 17.07
CA SER A 274 0.34 -10.71 18.41
C SER A 274 -0.13 -12.08 18.90
N ALA A 275 -0.70 -12.91 18.01
CA ALA A 275 -1.25 -14.22 18.35
C ALA A 275 -0.17 -15.28 18.63
N THR A 276 1.01 -15.16 18.04
CA THR A 276 2.11 -16.11 18.21
C THR A 276 2.97 -15.83 19.45
N GLY A 277 2.76 -14.68 20.12
CA GLY A 277 3.58 -14.27 21.25
C GLY A 277 5.04 -14.01 20.86
N GLN A 278 5.38 -14.06 19.57
CA GLN A 278 6.63 -13.58 19.02
C GLN A 278 6.55 -12.05 19.03
N ASN A 279 6.74 -11.46 20.21
CA ASN A 279 7.23 -10.09 20.28
C ASN A 279 8.54 -10.10 19.51
N VAL A 280 8.51 -9.57 18.29
CA VAL A 280 9.71 -9.20 17.55
C VAL A 280 10.34 -8.07 18.37
N ALA A 281 11.06 -8.43 19.43
CA ALA A 281 11.94 -7.52 20.13
C ALA A 281 12.85 -6.95 19.04
N GLY A 282 12.68 -5.66 18.77
CA GLY A 282 13.25 -4.99 17.61
C GLY A 282 14.69 -5.42 17.39
N GLY A 283 14.98 -5.86 16.17
CA GLY A 283 16.34 -6.01 15.70
C GLY A 283 17.05 -4.67 15.84
N ALA A 284 17.88 -4.57 16.88
CA ALA A 284 18.88 -3.54 17.07
C ALA A 284 20.09 -3.83 16.20
#